data_AF-A0A3M2B9D6-F1
#
_entry.id   AF-A0A3M2B9D6-F1
#
_cell.length_a   1.000
_cell.length_b   1.000
_cell.length_c   1.000
_cell.angle_alpha   90.00
_cell.angle_beta   90.00
_cell.angle_gamma   90.00
#
_symmetry.space_group_name_H-M   'P 1'
#
loop_
_entity.id
_entity.type
_entity.pdbx_description
1 polymer ?
#
loop_
_entity_poly.entity_id
_entity_poly.type
_entity_poly.pdbx_seq_one_letter_code
_entity_poly.pdbx_strand_id
1 'polypeptide(L)'
;MTYLFLPRIQVQAANALATAWIINATPLFAINMFGHNLGRKIGAIPAGVAVIHHDAQLLGEREGKGFYGRMHPQQRRGASFIDRADYSSKNQHVLSLQPTASCHLLLSLMFAFETSIDLEAVNTFLLSARIAGGQIIDYGKPEVLGDEAALRGRLRTGFWVIERDDLMQAESDPLAAVVKAIGEKAVPANEGDLPNSWIVPTVLGYAALTPFEARAGARGGYLHAYGESLVGLVQYVSVRDYGDRPLPLWHYQWIGEDVFVIKQKKGAER
;
A
#
# COMPACT_ATOMS: atom_id res chain seq x y z
N MET A 1 7.71 23.53 5.72
CA MET A 1 6.98 22.28 5.41
C MET A 1 5.72 22.27 6.25
N THR A 2 4.61 21.86 5.68
CA THR A 2 3.32 21.74 6.37
C THR A 2 2.85 20.30 6.27
N TYR A 3 2.31 19.74 7.35
CA TYR A 3 1.90 18.33 7.38
C TYR A 3 0.38 18.22 7.45
N LEU A 4 -0.24 17.52 6.50
CA LEU A 4 -1.63 17.10 6.59
C LEU A 4 -1.69 15.75 7.29
N PHE A 5 -2.37 15.69 8.42
CA PHE A 5 -2.65 14.45 9.12
C PHE A 5 -4.09 14.01 8.88
N LEU A 6 -4.24 12.78 8.37
CA LEU A 6 -5.51 12.09 8.19
C LEU A 6 -5.59 10.92 9.19
N PRO A 7 -6.23 11.12 10.36
CA PRO A 7 -6.31 10.08 11.38
C PRO A 7 -7.34 9.00 11.06
N ARG A 8 -7.02 7.76 11.45
CA ARG A 8 -7.95 6.62 11.58
C ARG A 8 -8.90 6.42 10.39
N ILE A 9 -8.37 6.49 9.16
CA ILE A 9 -9.10 6.20 7.93
C ILE A 9 -9.49 4.72 7.94
N GLN A 10 -10.78 4.44 8.00
CA GLN A 10 -11.37 3.13 7.85
C GLN A 10 -11.67 2.88 6.37
N VAL A 11 -11.00 1.88 5.80
CA VAL A 11 -11.17 1.49 4.40
C VAL A 11 -11.83 0.13 4.32
N GLN A 12 -12.99 0.06 3.69
CA GLN A 12 -13.72 -1.17 3.45
C GLN A 12 -13.35 -1.79 2.09
N ALA A 13 -13.11 -3.09 2.11
CA ALA A 13 -12.88 -3.94 0.94
C ALA A 13 -11.78 -3.42 -0.03
N ALA A 14 -10.67 -2.93 0.54
CA ALA A 14 -9.46 -2.60 -0.20
C ALA A 14 -8.86 -3.84 -0.87
N ASN A 15 -8.25 -3.68 -2.04
CA ASN A 15 -7.56 -4.77 -2.74
C ASN A 15 -6.37 -5.26 -1.91
N ALA A 16 -6.36 -6.57 -1.62
CA ALA A 16 -5.27 -7.25 -0.93
C ALA A 16 -4.41 -8.10 -1.88
N LEU A 17 -4.85 -8.30 -3.13
CA LEU A 17 -4.07 -8.99 -4.16
C LEU A 17 -3.07 -8.01 -4.77
N ALA A 18 -1.84 -8.00 -4.25
CA ALA A 18 -0.80 -7.05 -4.64
C ALA A 18 -0.15 -7.44 -5.98
N THR A 19 0.11 -8.73 -6.18
CA THR A 19 0.55 -9.32 -7.45
C THR A 19 -0.16 -10.67 -7.64
N ALA A 20 0.08 -11.36 -8.76
CA ALA A 20 -0.43 -12.71 -9.00
C ALA A 20 0.01 -13.73 -7.93
N TRP A 21 1.05 -13.43 -7.16
CA TRP A 21 1.65 -14.34 -6.17
C TRP A 21 1.74 -13.75 -4.76
N ILE A 22 1.30 -12.51 -4.54
CA ILE A 22 1.33 -11.84 -3.22
C ILE A 22 -0.08 -11.40 -2.83
N ILE A 23 -0.51 -11.87 -1.65
CA ILE A 23 -1.65 -11.31 -0.92
C ILE A 23 -1.12 -10.63 0.33
N ASN A 24 -1.35 -9.33 0.47
CA ASN A 24 -0.96 -8.56 1.65
C ASN A 24 -1.96 -7.42 1.94
N ALA A 25 -1.81 -6.78 3.10
CA ALA A 25 -2.64 -5.65 3.51
C ALA A 25 -1.83 -4.34 3.53
N THR A 26 -0.85 -4.22 2.63
CA THR A 26 0.18 -3.17 2.62
C THR A 26 0.18 -2.42 1.29
N PRO A 27 -0.89 -1.68 0.93
CA PRO A 27 -1.07 -1.10 -0.40
C PRO A 27 -0.30 0.22 -0.59
N LEU A 28 1.01 0.24 -0.31
CA LEU A 28 1.83 1.46 -0.27
C LEU A 28 1.85 2.24 -1.59
N PHE A 29 1.96 1.53 -2.73
CA PHE A 29 1.91 2.18 -4.03
C PHE A 29 0.56 2.89 -4.24
N ALA A 30 -0.54 2.24 -3.88
CA ALA A 30 -1.88 2.83 -3.98
C ALA A 30 -2.05 4.02 -3.01
N ILE A 31 -1.44 3.98 -1.82
CA ILE A 31 -1.45 5.09 -0.85
C ILE A 31 -0.67 6.31 -1.41
N ASN A 32 0.48 6.08 -2.06
CA ASN A 32 1.21 7.15 -2.74
C ASN A 32 0.37 7.79 -3.86
N MET A 33 -0.28 6.97 -4.69
CA MET A 33 -1.13 7.47 -5.76
C MET A 33 -2.42 8.13 -5.24
N PHE A 34 -2.92 7.70 -4.08
CA PHE A 34 -3.98 8.42 -3.36
C PHE A 34 -3.51 9.82 -2.96
N GLY A 35 -2.27 9.96 -2.46
CA GLY A 35 -1.65 11.26 -2.17
C GLY A 35 -1.53 12.15 -3.41
N HIS A 36 -1.10 11.58 -4.54
CA HIS A 36 -1.05 12.30 -5.81
C HIS A 36 -2.45 12.78 -6.25
N ASN A 37 -3.47 11.92 -6.17
CA ASN A 37 -4.85 12.28 -6.51
C ASN A 37 -5.41 13.36 -5.59
N LEU A 38 -5.19 13.23 -4.28
CA LEU A 38 -5.52 14.27 -3.31
C LEU A 38 -4.88 15.60 -3.73
N GLY A 39 -3.57 15.58 -4.03
CA GLY A 39 -2.85 16.77 -4.40
C GLY A 39 -3.37 17.45 -5.66
N ARG A 40 -3.75 16.67 -6.68
CA ARG A 40 -4.42 17.19 -7.88
C ARG A 40 -5.76 17.84 -7.59
N LYS A 41 -6.50 17.37 -6.57
CA LYS A 41 -7.81 17.89 -6.20
C LYS A 41 -7.74 19.16 -5.38
N ILE A 42 -6.73 19.30 -4.54
CA ILE A 42 -6.54 20.49 -3.70
C ILE A 42 -5.56 21.52 -4.32
N GLY A 43 -4.94 21.20 -5.45
CA GLY A 43 -4.01 22.09 -6.16
C GLY A 43 -2.60 22.16 -5.57
N ALA A 44 -2.24 21.25 -4.66
CA ALA A 44 -0.92 21.16 -4.03
C ALA A 44 -0.46 19.70 -4.01
N ILE A 45 0.65 19.35 -4.66
CA ILE A 45 1.15 17.97 -4.70
C ILE A 45 1.96 17.68 -3.42
N PRO A 46 1.69 16.57 -2.70
CA PRO A 46 2.50 16.23 -1.54
C PRO A 46 3.92 15.82 -1.95
N ALA A 47 4.92 16.26 -1.18
CA ALA A 47 6.31 15.85 -1.32
C ALA A 47 6.54 14.38 -0.90
N GLY A 48 5.65 13.84 -0.07
CA GLY A 48 5.67 12.44 0.34
C GLY A 48 4.57 12.10 1.34
N VAL A 49 4.43 10.82 1.64
CA VAL A 49 3.45 10.28 2.59
C VAL A 49 4.11 9.32 3.57
N ALA A 50 3.90 9.53 4.86
CA ALA A 50 4.19 8.53 5.88
C ALA A 50 2.91 7.77 6.24
N VAL A 51 3.05 6.47 6.47
CA VAL A 51 1.91 5.55 6.67
C VAL A 51 2.01 4.94 8.06
N ILE A 52 0.94 5.12 8.84
CA ILE A 52 0.73 4.42 10.10
C ILE A 52 -0.38 3.41 9.86
N HIS A 53 -0.04 2.14 10.02
CA HIS A 53 -0.96 1.04 9.90
C HIS A 53 -1.42 0.60 11.29
N HIS A 54 -2.72 0.65 11.55
CA HIS A 54 -3.27 0.33 12.87
C HIS A 54 -3.87 -1.07 12.91
N ASP A 55 -4.56 -1.46 11.84
CA ASP A 55 -5.23 -2.75 11.75
C ASP A 55 -5.48 -3.16 10.30
N ALA A 56 -5.48 -4.46 10.06
CA ALA A 56 -5.89 -5.08 8.80
C ALA A 56 -6.67 -6.36 9.06
N GLN A 57 -7.83 -6.46 8.43
CA GLN A 57 -8.65 -7.67 8.42
C GLN A 57 -8.72 -8.21 6.99
N LEU A 58 -7.99 -9.29 6.71
CA LEU A 58 -8.15 -10.03 5.46
C LEU A 58 -9.56 -10.63 5.38
N LEU A 59 -10.24 -10.42 4.26
CA LEU A 59 -11.56 -10.98 4.00
C LEU A 59 -11.41 -12.38 3.43
N GLY A 60 -11.59 -13.36 4.29
CA GLY A 60 -11.48 -14.77 3.93
C GLY A 60 -11.98 -15.65 5.05
N GLU A 61 -12.28 -16.88 4.70
CA GLU A 61 -12.62 -17.92 5.65
C GLU A 61 -11.36 -18.72 5.98
N ARG A 62 -11.27 -19.18 7.22
CA ARG A 62 -10.32 -20.20 7.64
C ARG A 62 -11.16 -21.39 8.07
N GLU A 63 -11.25 -22.41 7.22
CA GLU A 63 -11.89 -23.65 7.64
C GLU A 63 -11.01 -24.36 8.67
N GLY A 64 -11.66 -25.09 9.59
CA GLY A 64 -11.06 -25.72 10.76
C GLY A 64 -9.97 -26.77 10.45
N LYS A 65 -9.71 -27.64 11.43
CA LYS A 65 -8.54 -28.55 11.49
C LYS A 65 -8.26 -29.41 10.23
N GLY A 66 -9.19 -29.55 9.28
CA GLY A 66 -9.03 -30.34 8.06
C GLY A 66 -8.22 -29.69 6.92
N PHE A 67 -8.09 -28.36 6.88
CA PHE A 67 -7.39 -27.64 5.79
C PHE A 67 -6.07 -26.98 6.22
N TYR A 68 -5.45 -27.45 7.30
CA TYR A 68 -4.22 -26.88 7.87
C TYR A 68 -4.29 -25.37 8.18
N GLY A 69 -5.50 -24.82 8.39
CA GLY A 69 -5.67 -23.39 8.68
C GLY A 69 -5.38 -22.44 7.51
N ARG A 70 -5.45 -22.93 6.27
CA ARG A 70 -5.32 -22.09 5.06
C ARG A 70 -6.44 -21.06 4.97
N MET A 71 -6.10 -19.84 4.58
CA MET A 71 -7.06 -18.76 4.34
C MET A 71 -7.60 -18.87 2.91
N HIS A 72 -8.92 -18.88 2.79
CA HIS A 72 -9.65 -18.85 1.52
C HIS A 72 -10.24 -17.45 1.34
N PRO A 73 -9.76 -16.63 0.39
CA PRO A 73 -10.28 -15.28 0.22
C PRO A 73 -11.75 -15.29 -0.15
N GLN A 74 -12.53 -14.40 0.47
CA GLN A 74 -13.92 -14.17 0.10
C GLN A 74 -13.97 -13.75 -1.36
N GLN A 75 -14.59 -14.56 -2.20
CA GLN A 75 -14.80 -14.21 -3.59
C GLN A 75 -16.02 -13.29 -3.68
N ARG A 76 -15.86 -12.15 -4.35
CA ARG A 76 -17.03 -11.42 -4.83
C ARG A 76 -17.74 -12.32 -5.85
N ARG A 77 -19.07 -12.20 -5.99
CA ARG A 77 -19.79 -12.83 -7.11
C ARG A 77 -19.25 -12.29 -8.45
N GLY A 78 -18.14 -12.82 -8.91
CA GLY A 78 -17.90 -13.15 -10.31
C GLY A 78 -18.50 -14.53 -10.53
N ALA A 79 -19.03 -14.80 -11.71
CA ALA A 79 -19.74 -16.06 -11.86
C ALA A 79 -18.75 -17.24 -11.86
N SER A 80 -19.21 -18.43 -11.47
CA SER A 80 -18.33 -19.51 -11.03
C SER A 80 -17.32 -19.95 -12.10
N PHE A 81 -16.20 -20.57 -11.70
CA PHE A 81 -15.41 -21.36 -12.65
C PHE A 81 -16.27 -22.53 -13.13
N ILE A 82 -16.93 -22.34 -14.26
CA ILE A 82 -17.74 -23.35 -14.93
C ILE A 82 -16.88 -23.99 -16.02
N ASP A 83 -16.81 -25.32 -16.04
CA ASP A 83 -16.35 -26.04 -17.21
C ASP A 83 -17.54 -26.36 -18.13
N ARG A 84 -17.32 -27.01 -19.28
CA ARG A 84 -18.42 -27.37 -20.20
C ARG A 84 -19.40 -28.40 -19.61
N ALA A 85 -19.04 -29.07 -18.51
CA ALA A 85 -19.85 -30.08 -17.84
C ALA A 85 -20.68 -29.50 -16.68
N ASP A 86 -20.38 -28.28 -16.21
CA ASP A 86 -21.12 -27.61 -15.15
C ASP A 86 -22.53 -27.20 -15.62
N TYR A 87 -23.54 -27.35 -14.75
CA TYR A 87 -24.95 -27.00 -14.97
C TYR A 87 -25.13 -25.55 -15.43
N SER A 88 -24.20 -24.69 -15.01
CA SER A 88 -24.18 -23.25 -15.27
C SER A 88 -23.52 -22.87 -16.61
N SER A 89 -22.84 -23.81 -17.28
CA SER A 89 -22.09 -23.61 -18.55
C SER A 89 -22.95 -23.26 -19.78
N LYS A 90 -24.25 -23.55 -19.71
CA LYS A 90 -25.23 -23.21 -20.76
C LYS A 90 -25.89 -21.84 -20.54
N ASN A 91 -25.64 -21.20 -19.41
CA ASN A 91 -26.23 -19.91 -19.08
C ASN A 91 -25.28 -18.78 -19.54
N GLN A 92 -25.64 -18.11 -20.64
CA GLN A 92 -24.92 -16.97 -21.21
C GLN A 92 -24.72 -15.77 -20.24
N HIS A 93 -25.39 -15.77 -19.09
CA HIS A 93 -25.30 -14.73 -18.07
C HIS A 93 -24.30 -15.05 -16.94
N VAL A 94 -23.60 -16.17 -17.03
CA VAL A 94 -22.62 -16.63 -16.03
C VAL A 94 -21.24 -16.13 -16.45
N LEU A 95 -20.81 -15.02 -15.85
CA LEU A 95 -19.47 -14.43 -15.97
C LEU A 95 -18.37 -15.38 -15.44
N SER A 96 -17.12 -15.25 -15.86
CA SER A 96 -16.05 -16.08 -15.28
C SER A 96 -15.62 -15.61 -13.89
N LEU A 97 -15.18 -16.54 -13.03
CA LEU A 97 -14.73 -16.20 -11.68
C LEU A 97 -13.36 -15.57 -11.82
N GLN A 98 -13.17 -14.42 -11.18
CA GLN A 98 -11.88 -13.77 -11.13
C GLN A 98 -11.34 -13.93 -9.71
N PRO A 99 -10.13 -14.49 -9.53
CA PRO A 99 -9.54 -14.61 -8.21
C PRO A 99 -9.34 -13.22 -7.63
N THR A 100 -9.93 -12.99 -6.46
CA THR A 100 -9.80 -11.72 -5.74
C THR A 100 -9.42 -11.96 -4.29
N ALA A 101 -8.67 -11.03 -3.72
CA ALA A 101 -8.44 -10.93 -2.28
C ALA A 101 -8.71 -9.50 -1.84
N SER A 102 -9.46 -9.34 -0.75
CA SER A 102 -9.82 -8.04 -0.20
C SER A 102 -9.48 -7.98 1.29
N CYS A 103 -9.35 -6.77 1.82
CA CYS A 103 -9.17 -6.52 3.24
C CYS A 103 -9.94 -5.29 3.72
N HIS A 104 -10.17 -5.20 5.02
CA HIS A 104 -10.48 -3.94 5.69
C HIS A 104 -9.20 -3.39 6.30
N LEU A 105 -9.02 -2.08 6.23
CA LEU A 105 -7.82 -1.40 6.73
C LEU A 105 -8.21 -0.29 7.69
N LEU A 106 -7.42 -0.10 8.74
CA LEU A 106 -7.42 1.10 9.56
C LEU A 106 -6.04 1.76 9.45
N LEU A 107 -6.01 2.93 8.83
CA LEU A 107 -4.77 3.64 8.51
C LEU A 107 -4.77 5.03 9.13
N SER A 108 -3.59 5.61 9.33
CA SER A 108 -3.44 7.06 9.41
C SER A 108 -2.35 7.49 8.45
N LEU A 109 -2.63 8.54 7.70
CA LEU A 109 -1.74 9.02 6.66
C LEU A 109 -1.26 10.41 7.04
N MET A 110 0.03 10.65 6.85
CA MET A 110 0.59 11.98 6.96
C MET A 110 1.22 12.36 5.64
N PHE A 111 0.72 13.45 5.03
CA PHE A 111 1.29 14.01 3.82
C PHE A 111 2.10 15.25 4.14
N ALA A 112 3.30 15.34 3.59
CA ALA A 112 4.11 16.55 3.70
C ALA A 112 3.92 17.43 2.45
N PHE A 113 3.70 18.72 2.66
CA PHE A 113 3.52 19.73 1.62
C PHE A 113 4.50 20.89 1.80
N GLU A 114 4.91 21.49 0.69
CA GLU A 114 5.72 22.72 0.70
C GLU A 114 4.84 23.97 0.85
N THR A 115 3.55 23.86 0.53
CA THR A 115 2.57 24.95 0.58
C THR A 115 1.52 24.72 1.66
N SER A 116 0.69 25.75 1.90
CA SER A 116 -0.51 25.61 2.71
C SER A 116 -1.52 24.65 2.06
N ILE A 117 -2.41 24.11 2.90
CA ILE A 117 -3.40 23.10 2.52
C ILE A 117 -4.79 23.63 2.85
N ASP A 118 -5.70 23.55 1.88
CA ASP A 118 -7.12 23.83 2.10
C ASP A 118 -7.81 22.59 2.69
N LEU A 119 -8.15 22.67 3.99
CA LEU A 119 -8.84 21.59 4.69
C LEU A 119 -10.27 21.35 4.20
N GLU A 120 -10.96 22.36 3.65
CA GLU A 120 -12.30 22.17 3.11
C GLU A 120 -12.25 21.27 1.88
N ALA A 121 -11.34 21.58 0.95
CA ALA A 121 -11.10 20.76 -0.24
C ALA A 121 -10.65 19.34 0.12
N VAL A 122 -9.82 19.16 1.16
CA VAL A 122 -9.46 17.83 1.68
C VAL A 122 -10.70 17.06 2.15
N ASN A 123 -11.58 17.69 2.93
CA ASN A 123 -12.79 17.04 3.41
C ASN A 123 -13.72 16.65 2.26
N THR A 124 -13.93 17.54 1.29
CA THR A 124 -14.72 17.23 0.09
C THR A 124 -14.13 16.07 -0.71
N PHE A 125 -12.80 16.01 -0.84
CA PHE A 125 -12.12 14.90 -1.51
C PHE A 125 -12.40 13.56 -0.82
N LEU A 126 -12.30 13.50 0.51
CA LEU A 126 -12.45 12.27 1.28
C LEU A 126 -13.84 11.63 1.15
N LEU A 127 -14.89 12.41 0.88
CA LEU A 127 -16.26 11.91 0.70
C LEU A 127 -16.41 10.87 -0.42
N SER A 128 -15.54 10.90 -1.43
CA SER A 128 -15.62 10.02 -2.59
C SER A 128 -14.32 9.26 -2.89
N ALA A 129 -13.26 9.56 -2.14
CA ALA A 129 -11.96 8.97 -2.37
C ALA A 129 -11.95 7.48 -1.99
N ARG A 130 -11.02 6.76 -2.61
CA ARG A 130 -10.80 5.32 -2.41
C ARG A 130 -9.33 5.04 -2.22
N ILE A 131 -9.01 4.08 -1.36
CA ILE A 131 -7.63 3.60 -1.14
C ILE A 131 -7.58 2.14 -1.60
N ALA A 132 -6.67 1.84 -2.54
CA ALA A 132 -6.55 0.51 -3.16
C ALA A 132 -7.89 -0.05 -3.69
N GLY A 133 -8.74 0.82 -4.23
CA GLY A 133 -10.08 0.46 -4.72
C GLY A 133 -11.15 0.27 -3.63
N GLY A 134 -10.77 0.25 -2.35
CA GLY A 134 -11.68 0.19 -1.21
C GLY A 134 -12.31 1.54 -0.88
N GLN A 135 -13.51 1.51 -0.30
CA GLN A 135 -14.26 2.71 0.09
C GLN A 135 -13.79 3.22 1.45
N ILE A 136 -13.60 4.53 1.58
CA ILE A 136 -13.43 5.15 2.90
C ILE A 136 -14.82 5.24 3.53
N ILE A 137 -15.02 4.57 4.66
CA ILE A 137 -16.32 4.52 5.36
C ILE A 137 -16.37 5.43 6.59
N ASP A 138 -15.20 5.73 7.17
CA ASP A 138 -15.05 6.59 8.33
C ASP A 138 -13.60 7.11 8.40
N TYR A 139 -13.40 8.24 9.06
CA TYR A 139 -12.09 8.83 9.31
C TYR A 139 -12.18 9.86 10.44
N GLY A 140 -11.09 10.01 11.20
CA GLY A 140 -10.98 11.08 12.18
C GLY A 140 -10.79 12.44 11.52
N LYS A 141 -10.99 13.51 12.30
CA LYS A 141 -10.88 14.90 11.80
C LYS A 141 -9.52 15.17 11.13
N PRO A 142 -9.47 15.55 9.84
CA PRO A 142 -8.24 16.00 9.19
C PRO A 142 -7.66 17.24 9.88
N GLU A 143 -6.33 17.28 10.02
CA GLU A 143 -5.62 18.36 10.72
C GLU A 143 -4.39 18.81 9.92
N VAL A 144 -4.12 20.11 9.95
CA VAL A 144 -2.86 20.68 9.47
C VAL A 144 -1.94 20.91 10.66
N LEU A 145 -0.75 20.32 10.61
CA LEU A 145 0.26 20.37 11.65
C LEU A 145 1.49 21.15 11.15
N GLY A 146 2.08 21.93 12.05
CA GLY A 146 3.24 22.78 11.74
C GLY A 146 4.58 22.05 11.77
N ASP A 147 4.67 20.94 12.50
CA ASP A 147 5.91 20.18 12.68
C ASP A 147 5.67 18.69 12.95
N GLU A 148 6.75 17.91 12.91
CA GLU A 148 6.74 16.46 13.15
C GLU A 148 6.46 16.09 14.62
N ALA A 149 6.78 16.98 15.57
CA ALA A 149 6.57 16.73 16.99
C ALA A 149 5.07 16.74 17.33
N ALA A 150 4.31 17.67 16.75
CA ALA A 150 2.86 17.74 16.84
C ALA A 150 2.21 16.46 16.31
N LEU A 151 2.72 15.89 15.22
CA LEU A 151 2.26 14.60 14.70
C LEU A 151 2.52 13.48 15.69
N ARG A 152 3.75 13.36 16.19
CA ARG A 152 4.12 12.31 17.15
C ARG A 152 3.25 12.38 18.41
N GLY A 153 2.92 13.58 18.87
CA GLY A 153 1.97 13.80 19.96
C GLY A 153 0.55 13.25 19.70
N ARG A 154 0.14 13.06 18.44
CA ARG A 154 -1.14 12.44 18.06
C ARG A 154 -1.08 10.93 17.89
N LEU A 155 0.12 10.37 17.69
CA LEU A 155 0.31 8.95 17.43
C LEU A 155 0.56 8.19 18.74
N ARG A 156 -0.43 7.41 19.18
CA ARG A 156 -0.32 6.56 20.38
C ARG A 156 -0.03 5.10 20.08
N THR A 157 -0.53 4.61 18.95
CA THR A 157 -0.50 3.21 18.54
C THR A 157 -0.35 3.10 17.03
N GLY A 158 -0.09 1.87 16.57
CA GLY A 158 0.09 1.55 15.16
C GLY A 158 1.55 1.26 14.81
N PHE A 159 1.77 1.00 13.52
CA PHE A 159 3.04 0.62 12.94
C PHE A 159 3.39 1.55 11.79
N TRP A 160 4.58 2.15 11.85
CA TRP A 160 5.20 2.72 10.68
C TRP A 160 5.51 1.62 9.68
N VAL A 161 5.31 1.93 8.40
CA VAL A 161 5.72 1.03 7.32
C VAL A 161 6.97 1.61 6.67
N ILE A 162 8.10 0.91 6.83
CA ILE A 162 9.42 1.36 6.37
C ILE A 162 9.97 0.46 5.26
N GLU A 163 10.81 1.03 4.40
CA GLU A 163 11.50 0.28 3.34
C GLU A 163 12.65 -0.55 3.90
N ARG A 164 12.83 -1.78 3.39
CA ARG A 164 13.96 -2.67 3.73
C ARG A 164 14.73 -3.08 2.48
N ASP A 165 15.23 -2.08 1.77
CA ASP A 165 16.12 -2.24 0.61
C ASP A 165 17.43 -2.96 0.99
N ASP A 166 17.88 -2.79 2.23
CA ASP A 166 19.02 -3.53 2.79
C ASP A 166 18.81 -5.05 2.76
N LEU A 167 17.59 -5.54 3.03
CA LEU A 167 17.26 -6.96 2.94
C LEU A 167 17.16 -7.46 1.50
N MET A 168 16.74 -6.60 0.57
CA MET A 168 16.72 -6.93 -0.86
C MET A 168 18.13 -7.11 -1.42
N GLN A 169 19.11 -6.39 -0.88
CA GLN A 169 20.52 -6.41 -1.30
C GLN A 169 21.36 -7.48 -0.59
N ALA A 170 20.79 -8.18 0.40
CA ALA A 170 21.49 -9.20 1.16
C ALA A 170 21.80 -10.47 0.34
N GLU A 171 21.11 -10.68 -0.78
CA GLU A 171 21.31 -11.79 -1.70
C GLU A 171 21.51 -11.28 -3.13
N SER A 172 22.20 -12.06 -3.96
CA SER A 172 22.38 -11.73 -5.38
C SER A 172 21.12 -12.01 -6.21
N ASP A 173 20.33 -13.01 -5.83
CA ASP A 173 19.02 -13.30 -6.42
C ASP A 173 17.91 -12.56 -5.65
N PRO A 174 17.19 -11.61 -6.27
CA PRO A 174 16.13 -10.85 -5.61
C PRO A 174 15.00 -11.73 -5.06
N LEU A 175 14.67 -12.86 -5.71
CA LEU A 175 13.62 -13.75 -5.21
C LEU A 175 14.10 -14.50 -3.97
N ALA A 176 15.35 -14.96 -3.95
CA ALA A 176 15.97 -15.56 -2.78
C ALA A 176 16.01 -14.55 -1.60
N ALA A 177 16.32 -13.28 -1.87
CA ALA A 177 16.28 -12.21 -0.88
C ALA A 177 14.89 -12.10 -0.23
N VAL A 178 13.82 -12.06 -1.04
CA VAL A 178 12.44 -12.00 -0.57
C VAL A 178 12.09 -13.24 0.28
N VAL A 179 12.36 -14.45 -0.23
CA VAL A 179 12.01 -15.71 0.45
C VAL A 179 12.73 -15.84 1.79
N LYS A 180 14.02 -15.47 1.83
CA LYS A 180 14.82 -15.47 3.06
C LYS A 180 14.25 -14.47 4.07
N ALA A 181 14.07 -13.23 3.67
CA ALA A 181 13.63 -12.16 4.57
C ALA A 181 12.24 -12.43 5.20
N ILE A 182 11.31 -13.03 4.45
CA ILE A 182 9.98 -13.37 4.98
C ILE A 182 9.97 -14.68 5.79
N GLY A 183 10.98 -15.52 5.61
CA GLY A 183 11.14 -16.81 6.31
C GLY A 183 11.93 -16.72 7.61
N GLU A 184 12.66 -15.63 7.82
CA GLU A 184 13.43 -15.41 9.04
C GLU A 184 12.54 -15.21 10.27
N LYS A 185 12.99 -15.76 11.40
CA LYS A 185 12.31 -15.53 12.68
C LYS A 185 12.52 -14.10 13.13
N ALA A 186 11.49 -13.53 13.77
CA ALA A 186 11.56 -12.20 14.34
C ALA A 186 12.75 -12.08 15.32
N VAL A 187 13.59 -11.07 15.10
CA VAL A 187 14.69 -10.70 15.99
C VAL A 187 14.26 -9.46 16.77
N PRO A 188 14.34 -9.47 18.11
CA PRO A 188 14.04 -8.30 18.92
C PRO A 188 15.01 -7.16 18.61
N ALA A 189 14.58 -5.93 18.90
CA ALA A 189 15.46 -4.77 18.77
C ALA A 189 16.62 -4.86 19.77
N ASN A 190 17.82 -4.53 19.32
CA ASN A 190 18.93 -4.17 20.20
C ASN A 190 18.89 -2.66 20.47
N GLU A 191 19.66 -2.20 21.46
CA GLU A 191 19.73 -0.78 21.81
C GLU A 191 20.21 0.06 20.60
N GLY A 192 19.37 0.98 20.12
CA GLY A 192 19.65 1.83 18.94
C GLY A 192 19.18 1.25 17.60
N ASP A 193 18.95 -0.06 17.51
CA ASP A 193 18.53 -0.73 16.27
C ASP A 193 17.00 -0.88 16.18
N LEU A 194 16.51 -1.07 14.96
CA LEU A 194 15.13 -1.50 14.75
C LEU A 194 15.03 -3.02 14.93
N PRO A 195 13.90 -3.55 15.44
CA PRO A 195 13.69 -4.99 15.43
C PRO A 195 13.75 -5.49 13.98
N ASN A 196 14.08 -6.76 13.75
CA ASN A 196 13.86 -7.38 12.44
C ASN A 196 12.65 -8.29 12.56
N SER A 197 11.46 -7.72 12.41
CA SER A 197 10.19 -8.44 12.60
C SER A 197 9.11 -7.88 11.70
N TRP A 198 8.16 -8.74 11.31
CA TRP A 198 7.01 -8.37 10.46
C TRP A 198 7.43 -7.75 9.12
N ILE A 199 8.28 -8.47 8.39
CA ILE A 199 8.65 -8.17 7.01
C ILE A 199 7.54 -8.63 6.07
N VAL A 200 7.19 -7.77 5.12
CA VAL A 200 6.14 -8.03 4.13
C VAL A 200 6.65 -7.63 2.74
N PRO A 201 6.55 -8.52 1.72
CA PRO A 201 6.81 -8.14 0.35
C PRO A 201 5.59 -7.39 -0.20
N THR A 202 5.81 -6.28 -0.90
CA THR A 202 4.72 -5.52 -1.52
C THR A 202 5.18 -4.84 -2.81
N VAL A 203 4.23 -4.34 -3.60
CA VAL A 203 4.52 -3.60 -4.82
C VAL A 203 5.04 -2.22 -4.47
N LEU A 204 6.28 -1.95 -4.87
CA LEU A 204 6.95 -0.67 -4.71
C LEU A 204 7.16 0.05 -6.04
N GLY A 205 6.78 -0.54 -7.18
CA GLY A 205 6.89 0.14 -8.45
C GLY A 205 6.41 -0.69 -9.62
N TYR A 206 6.68 -0.19 -10.82
CA TYR A 206 6.42 -0.84 -12.08
C TYR A 206 7.56 -0.55 -13.05
N ALA A 207 7.92 -1.56 -13.85
CA ALA A 207 8.84 -1.42 -14.97
C ALA A 207 8.08 -1.61 -16.28
N ALA A 208 8.28 -0.73 -17.24
CA ALA A 208 7.73 -0.87 -18.58
C ALA A 208 8.46 -1.99 -19.33
N LEU A 209 7.70 -2.92 -19.88
CA LEU A 209 8.18 -4.00 -20.75
C LEU A 209 8.16 -3.62 -22.23
N THR A 210 7.50 -2.51 -22.56
CA THR A 210 7.32 -2.03 -23.93
C THR A 210 7.50 -0.52 -23.97
N PRO A 211 7.85 0.06 -25.12
CA PRO A 211 7.90 1.51 -25.28
C PRO A 211 6.55 2.19 -25.01
N PHE A 212 6.63 3.45 -24.62
CA PHE A 212 5.47 4.32 -24.44
C PHE A 212 4.90 4.76 -25.79
N GLU A 213 3.69 4.30 -26.13
CA GLU A 213 3.06 4.52 -27.44
C GLU A 213 1.56 4.78 -27.30
N ALA A 214 0.98 5.49 -28.27
CA ALA A 214 -0.47 5.63 -28.37
C ALA A 214 -1.10 4.28 -28.76
N ARG A 215 -2.02 3.77 -27.93
CA ARG A 215 -2.70 2.49 -28.15
C ARG A 215 -4.22 2.63 -28.05
N ALA A 216 -4.93 1.91 -28.90
CA ALA A 216 -6.40 1.87 -28.86
C ALA A 216 -6.89 1.31 -27.51
N GLY A 217 -7.93 1.93 -26.95
CA GLY A 217 -8.50 1.54 -25.65
C GLY A 217 -7.72 2.03 -24.42
N ALA A 218 -6.62 2.77 -24.58
CA ALA A 218 -5.91 3.40 -23.47
C ALA A 218 -6.78 4.46 -22.77
N ARG A 219 -6.70 4.53 -21.43
CA ARG A 219 -7.47 5.51 -20.65
C ARG A 219 -6.87 6.92 -20.79
N GLY A 220 -7.75 7.91 -20.95
CA GLY A 220 -7.37 9.33 -20.85
C GLY A 220 -6.51 9.86 -21.99
N GLY A 221 -6.30 9.11 -23.08
CA GLY A 221 -5.55 9.57 -24.25
C GLY A 221 -4.04 9.72 -24.05
N TYR A 222 -3.50 9.21 -22.95
CA TYR A 222 -2.05 9.23 -22.67
C TYR A 222 -1.31 8.13 -23.42
N LEU A 223 0.02 8.27 -23.53
CA LEU A 223 0.88 7.17 -23.96
C LEU A 223 0.75 6.00 -22.99
N HIS A 224 0.76 4.79 -23.53
CA HIS A 224 0.62 3.55 -22.79
C HIS A 224 1.93 2.77 -22.87
N ALA A 225 2.22 1.95 -21.87
CA ALA A 225 3.21 0.88 -21.91
C ALA A 225 2.66 -0.32 -21.13
N TYR A 226 2.87 -1.54 -21.61
CA TYR A 226 2.71 -2.72 -20.76
C TYR A 226 3.86 -2.74 -19.75
N GLY A 227 3.57 -3.13 -18.51
CA GLY A 227 4.56 -3.16 -17.46
C GLY A 227 4.29 -4.27 -16.45
N GLU A 228 5.32 -4.57 -15.66
CA GLU A 228 5.29 -5.55 -14.58
C GLU A 228 5.52 -4.86 -13.23
N SER A 229 4.90 -5.42 -12.19
CA SER A 229 5.06 -4.94 -10.83
C SER A 229 6.46 -5.24 -10.31
N LEU A 230 7.12 -4.23 -9.74
CA LEU A 230 8.34 -4.37 -8.98
C LEU A 230 7.99 -4.59 -7.50
N VAL A 231 8.46 -5.71 -6.96
CA VAL A 231 8.25 -6.09 -5.56
C VAL A 231 9.49 -5.73 -4.76
N GLY A 232 9.29 -5.11 -3.60
CA GLY A 232 10.33 -4.93 -2.59
C GLY A 232 9.84 -5.32 -1.21
N LEU A 233 10.73 -5.21 -0.22
CA LEU A 233 10.46 -5.55 1.16
C LEU A 233 10.18 -4.31 1.99
N VAL A 234 9.17 -4.42 2.85
CA VAL A 234 8.85 -3.41 3.83
C VAL A 234 8.67 -4.04 5.20
N GLN A 235 8.78 -3.21 6.22
CA GLN A 235 8.66 -3.64 7.61
C GLN A 235 7.64 -2.81 8.36
N TYR A 236 6.87 -3.50 9.21
CA TYR A 236 6.01 -2.88 10.20
C TYR A 236 6.80 -2.68 11.50
N VAL A 237 7.05 -1.43 11.86
CA VAL A 237 7.76 -1.05 13.09
C VAL A 237 6.79 -0.29 13.98
N SER A 238 6.63 -0.72 15.24
CA SER A 238 5.73 -0.03 16.15
C SER A 238 6.14 1.44 16.31
N VAL A 239 5.17 2.35 16.50
CA VAL A 239 5.46 3.77 16.74
C VAL A 239 6.45 3.97 17.90
N ARG A 240 6.43 3.07 18.89
CA ARG A 240 7.34 3.09 20.04
C ARG A 240 8.78 2.70 19.66
N ASP A 241 8.95 1.57 18.98
CA ASP A 241 10.29 1.08 18.58
C ASP A 241 10.95 1.99 17.54
N TYR A 242 10.13 2.63 16.70
CA TYR A 242 10.62 3.60 15.72
C TYR A 242 11.21 4.85 16.39
N GLY A 243 10.71 5.22 17.57
CA GLY A 243 11.25 6.32 18.38
C GLY A 243 11.28 7.66 17.62
N ASP A 244 12.35 8.43 17.83
CA ASP A 244 12.53 9.77 17.26
C ASP A 244 13.22 9.80 15.89
N ARG A 245 13.33 8.64 15.22
CA ARG A 245 13.89 8.56 13.85
C ARG A 245 13.09 9.44 12.88
N PRO A 246 13.71 10.02 11.84
CA PRO A 246 13.02 10.87 10.85
C PRO A 246 11.76 10.21 10.30
N LEU A 247 10.75 11.01 9.92
CA LEU A 247 9.51 10.43 9.42
C LEU A 247 9.74 9.57 8.16
N PRO A 248 9.17 8.36 8.10
CA PRO A 248 9.38 7.42 7.00
C PRO A 248 8.52 7.81 5.78
N LEU A 249 8.89 8.93 5.15
CA LEU A 249 8.18 9.50 4.01
C LEU A 249 8.45 8.71 2.73
N TRP A 250 7.39 8.11 2.20
CA TRP A 250 7.36 7.53 0.87
C TRP A 250 7.14 8.61 -0.19
N HIS A 251 7.91 8.57 -1.27
CA HIS A 251 7.75 9.45 -2.42
C HIS A 251 7.81 8.61 -3.69
N TYR A 252 7.09 9.03 -4.73
CA TYR A 252 7.18 8.41 -6.04
C TYR A 252 8.19 9.13 -6.93
N GLN A 253 8.83 8.40 -7.82
CA GLN A 253 9.76 8.95 -8.82
C GLN A 253 9.95 8.00 -10.00
N TRP A 254 10.38 8.56 -11.12
CA TRP A 254 10.96 7.79 -12.23
C TRP A 254 12.43 7.52 -11.94
N ILE A 255 12.88 6.29 -12.17
CA ILE A 255 14.29 5.91 -12.16
C ILE A 255 14.63 5.47 -13.57
N GLY A 256 15.19 6.38 -14.36
CA GLY A 256 15.32 6.19 -15.80
C GLY A 256 14.02 6.49 -16.55
N GLU A 257 13.91 5.97 -17.77
CA GLU A 257 12.80 6.28 -18.69
C GLU A 257 11.63 5.29 -18.60
N ASP A 258 11.87 4.11 -18.03
CA ASP A 258 10.99 2.94 -18.09
C ASP A 258 10.56 2.42 -16.71
N VAL A 259 11.16 2.89 -15.61
CA VAL A 259 10.87 2.41 -14.26
C VAL A 259 10.29 3.52 -13.39
N PHE A 260 9.11 3.26 -12.81
CA PHE A 260 8.43 4.16 -11.88
C PHE A 260 8.23 3.47 -10.52
N VAL A 261 8.70 4.11 -9.45
CA VAL A 261 8.75 3.48 -8.12
C VAL A 261 8.27 4.44 -7.04
N ILE A 262 7.95 3.88 -5.89
CA ILE A 262 7.89 4.55 -4.60
C ILE A 262 9.07 4.10 -3.73
N LYS A 263 9.68 5.04 -3.03
CA LYS A 263 10.83 4.79 -2.16
C LYS A 263 10.78 5.67 -0.92
N GLN A 264 11.50 5.32 0.13
CA GLN A 264 11.81 6.22 1.23
C GLN A 264 13.14 6.92 0.96
N LYS A 265 13.21 8.23 1.24
CA LYS A 265 14.53 8.89 1.23
C LYS A 265 15.31 8.32 2.40
N LYS A 266 16.48 7.74 2.14
CA LYS A 266 17.44 7.48 3.22
C LYS A 266 17.70 8.83 3.88
N GLY A 267 17.35 8.95 5.16
CA GLY A 267 17.74 10.12 5.94
C GLY A 267 19.26 10.26 5.82
N ALA A 268 19.78 11.49 5.74
CA ALA A 268 21.21 11.69 5.91
C ALA A 268 21.61 10.98 7.21
N GLU A 269 22.40 9.92 7.11
CA GLU A 269 23.01 9.27 8.25
C GLU A 269 23.68 10.39 9.06
N ARG A 270 23.23 10.57 10.30
CA ARG A 270 23.88 11.48 11.24
C ARG A 270 24.99 10.72 11.93
#